data_AF-A0A101I577-F1
#
_entry.id   AF-A0A101I577-F1
#
_cell.length_a   1.000
_cell.length_b   1.000
_cell.length_c   1.000
_cell.angle_alpha   90.00
_cell.angle_beta   90.00
_cell.angle_gamma   90.00
#
_symmetry.space_group_name_H-M   'P 1'
#
loop_
_entity.id
_entity.type
_entity.pdbx_description
1 polymer ?
#
loop_
_entity_poly.entity_id
_entity_poly.type
_entity_poly.pdbx_seq_one_letter_code
_entity_poly.pdbx_strand_id
1 'polypeptide(L)'
;MLVVGLTGDVGAGKSTVSSIWASLGSHVVSADTIVAELWKRSEMVELAVGRWGERILTPGMALDHSAISRIVFEDETEYRWVCETIHPLVREEMERTVESLDGWVVAEIPLMFENGVPGWIDLTVYVEAPENERVIRNASRGWDRDELRRRERWLLGSDRKKKMADFVLCNNGTREELEERASDLGSRFLSLSSLVRVCFALGSPEASRRLFRELSRNERVLEVEIAPGEECKWSDVFHVDPGLIVSAIVRSGDLEETMSMATRISGEGGPVSSILSGERRFPKEVLMRAMGSDKG
;
A
#
# COMPACT_ATOMS: atom_id res chain seq x y z
N MET A 1 -2.47 2.17 -10.35
CA MET A 1 -1.47 2.10 -9.28
C MET A 1 -2.06 1.26 -8.14
N LEU A 2 -1.21 0.54 -7.40
CA LEU A 2 -1.57 -0.17 -6.18
C LEU A 2 -0.61 0.24 -5.07
N VAL A 3 -1.14 0.71 -3.95
CA VAL A 3 -0.35 1.07 -2.77
C VAL A 3 -0.62 0.09 -1.64
N VAL A 4 0.40 -0.69 -1.28
CA VAL A 4 0.35 -1.66 -0.19
C VAL A 4 1.08 -1.10 1.03
N GLY A 5 0.36 -0.94 2.14
CA GLY A 5 0.93 -0.57 3.43
C GLY A 5 1.59 -1.77 4.09
N LEU A 6 2.89 -1.72 4.36
CA LEU A 6 3.64 -2.77 5.04
C LEU A 6 3.96 -2.34 6.48
N THR A 7 3.49 -3.13 7.44
CA THR A 7 3.83 -2.96 8.86
C THR A 7 4.07 -4.30 9.53
N GLY A 8 4.40 -4.33 10.81
CA GLY A 8 4.90 -5.55 11.46
C GLY A 8 5.65 -5.27 12.75
N ASP A 9 5.78 -6.30 13.57
CA ASP A 9 6.50 -6.19 14.84
C ASP A 9 7.98 -5.79 14.65
N VAL A 10 8.58 -5.30 15.72
CA VAL A 10 10.00 -4.95 15.72
C VAL A 10 10.81 -6.24 15.52
N GLY A 11 11.62 -6.29 14.47
CA GLY A 11 12.37 -7.50 14.10
C GLY A 11 11.57 -8.59 13.37
N ALA A 12 10.35 -8.31 12.92
CA ALA A 12 9.53 -9.31 12.23
C ALA A 12 10.00 -9.65 10.80
N GLY A 13 10.95 -8.89 10.23
CA GLY A 13 11.45 -9.13 8.87
C GLY A 13 10.80 -8.29 7.78
N LYS A 14 10.17 -7.16 8.13
CA LYS A 14 9.58 -6.19 7.16
C LYS A 14 10.55 -5.83 6.03
N SER A 15 11.78 -5.43 6.37
CA SER A 15 12.80 -5.06 5.39
C SER A 15 13.20 -6.22 4.46
N THR A 16 13.08 -7.47 4.92
CA THR A 16 13.28 -8.63 4.06
C THR A 16 12.12 -8.76 3.06
N VAL A 17 10.88 -8.65 3.54
CA VAL A 17 9.67 -8.69 2.71
C VAL A 17 9.67 -7.57 1.66
N SER A 18 9.94 -6.33 2.06
CA SER A 18 10.00 -5.21 1.10
C SER A 18 11.14 -5.33 0.11
N SER A 19 12.29 -5.88 0.52
CA SER A 19 13.39 -6.17 -0.42
C SER A 19 13.00 -7.20 -1.47
N ILE A 20 12.25 -8.24 -1.09
CA ILE A 20 11.73 -9.24 -2.02
C ILE A 20 10.75 -8.59 -2.98
N TRP A 21 9.80 -7.81 -2.47
CA TRP A 21 8.83 -7.10 -3.30
C TRP A 21 9.47 -6.05 -4.22
N ALA A 22 10.54 -5.38 -3.78
CA ALA A 22 11.33 -4.50 -4.64
C ALA A 22 11.94 -5.27 -5.81
N SER A 23 12.45 -6.48 -5.57
CA SER A 23 12.99 -7.34 -6.63
C SER A 23 11.93 -7.82 -7.64
N LEU A 24 10.66 -7.87 -7.22
CA LEU A 24 9.51 -8.16 -8.08
C LEU A 24 8.99 -6.93 -8.85
N GLY A 25 9.54 -5.74 -8.61
CA GLY A 25 9.20 -4.51 -9.33
C GLY A 25 8.41 -3.47 -8.53
N SER A 26 8.24 -3.64 -7.20
CA SER A 26 7.62 -2.59 -6.38
C SER A 26 8.56 -1.41 -6.10
N HIS A 27 7.99 -0.21 -5.99
CA HIS A 27 8.66 0.94 -5.39
C HIS A 27 8.48 0.92 -3.87
N VAL A 28 9.58 0.90 -3.10
CA VAL A 28 9.51 0.91 -1.63
C VAL A 28 9.69 2.33 -1.10
N VAL A 29 8.70 2.84 -0.37
CA VAL A 29 8.73 4.12 0.33
C VAL A 29 8.75 3.83 1.83
N SER A 30 9.85 4.14 2.50
CA SER A 30 10.04 3.84 3.92
C SER A 30 9.91 5.07 4.80
N ALA A 31 8.98 5.01 5.77
CA ALA A 31 8.82 6.06 6.78
C ALA A 31 10.11 6.26 7.60
N ASP A 32 10.84 5.19 7.90
CA ASP A 32 12.09 5.27 8.68
C ASP A 32 13.17 6.05 7.91
N THR A 33 13.29 5.84 6.60
CA THR A 33 14.20 6.61 5.73
C THR A 33 13.80 8.08 5.71
N ILE A 34 12.51 8.37 5.54
CA ILE A 34 12.00 9.75 5.55
C ILE A 34 12.27 10.43 6.89
N VAL A 35 12.00 9.76 8.01
CA VAL A 35 12.32 10.25 9.37
C VAL A 35 13.81 10.56 9.50
N ALA A 36 14.68 9.66 9.02
CA ALA A 36 16.12 9.87 9.08
C ALA A 36 16.57 11.09 8.28
N GLU A 37 15.99 11.34 7.10
CA GLU A 37 16.28 12.55 6.31
C GLU A 37 15.71 13.82 6.94
N LEU A 38 14.51 13.76 7.53
CA LEU A 38 13.91 14.90 8.24
C LEU A 38 14.78 15.35 9.42
N TRP A 39 15.33 14.41 10.19
CA TRP A 39 16.21 14.72 11.32
C TRP A 39 17.55 15.36 10.92
N LYS A 40 17.93 15.35 9.64
CA LYS A 40 19.12 16.06 9.15
C LYS A 40 18.85 17.53 8.82
N ARG A 41 17.58 17.95 8.75
CA ARG A 41 17.22 19.34 8.43
C ARG A 41 17.58 20.26 9.60
N SER A 42 18.13 21.43 9.31
CA SER A 42 18.64 22.38 10.32
C SER A 42 17.58 22.75 11.35
N GLU A 43 16.36 23.00 10.92
CA GLU A 43 15.24 23.37 11.78
C GLU A 43 14.86 22.24 12.75
N MET A 44 14.98 20.98 12.34
CA MET A 44 14.71 19.82 13.19
C MET A 44 15.83 19.60 14.20
N VAL A 45 17.08 19.80 13.78
CA VAL A 45 18.25 19.74 14.67
C VAL A 45 18.16 20.84 15.73
N GLU A 46 17.90 22.09 15.33
CA GLU A 46 17.74 23.23 16.24
C GLU A 46 16.61 23.01 17.24
N LEU A 47 15.47 22.47 16.79
CA LEU A 47 14.34 22.16 17.65
C LEU A 47 14.70 21.09 18.70
N ALA A 48 15.39 20.02 18.29
CA ALA A 48 15.84 18.97 19.22
C ALA A 48 16.86 19.49 20.24
N VAL A 49 17.83 20.29 19.78
CA VAL A 49 18.84 20.92 20.66
C VAL A 49 18.19 21.90 21.62
N GLY A 50 17.21 22.68 21.17
CA GLY A 50 16.45 23.59 22.03
C GLY A 50 15.69 22.86 23.14
N ARG A 51 15.20 21.63 22.88
CA ARG A 51 14.46 20.82 23.86
C ARG A 51 15.37 20.05 24.82
N TRP A 52 16.43 19.41 24.31
CA TRP A 52 17.25 18.47 25.10
C TRP A 52 18.65 18.98 25.41
N GLY A 53 19.05 20.13 24.87
CA GLY A 53 20.40 20.69 24.99
C GLY A 53 21.43 19.95 24.14
N GLU A 54 22.69 20.37 24.22
CA GLU A 54 23.79 19.81 23.40
C GLU A 54 24.15 18.35 23.74
N ARG A 55 23.59 17.76 24.81
CA ARG A 55 23.83 16.36 25.20
C ARG A 55 23.37 15.33 24.16
N ILE A 56 22.53 15.76 23.21
CA ILE A 56 22.05 14.95 22.09
C ILE A 56 22.93 15.10 20.84
N LEU A 57 24.05 15.81 20.93
CA LEU A 57 25.00 15.97 19.84
C LEU A 57 26.23 15.08 20.06
N THR A 58 26.71 14.52 18.96
CA THR A 58 28.02 13.89 18.86
C THR A 58 29.13 14.94 18.93
N PRO A 59 30.40 14.54 19.17
CA PRO A 59 31.54 15.47 19.12
C PRO A 59 31.68 16.23 17.78
N GLY A 60 31.13 15.69 16.69
CA GLY A 60 31.10 16.32 15.37
C GLY A 60 29.87 17.21 15.11
N MET A 61 29.11 17.56 16.16
CA MET A 61 27.89 18.39 16.10
C MET A 61 26.72 17.79 15.27
N ALA A 62 26.74 16.49 14.99
CA ALA A 62 25.58 15.77 14.44
C ALA A 62 24.72 15.16 15.57
N LEU A 63 23.43 14.90 15.32
CA LEU A 63 22.55 14.24 16.29
C LEU A 63 23.04 12.84 16.68
N ASP A 64 23.12 12.56 17.98
CA ASP A 64 23.32 11.23 18.54
C ASP A 64 21.96 10.53 18.68
N HIS A 65 21.60 9.73 17.67
CA HIS A 65 20.36 8.95 17.66
C HIS A 65 20.25 7.97 18.84
N SER A 66 21.37 7.49 19.40
CA SER A 66 21.35 6.63 20.58
C SER A 66 20.97 7.42 21.83
N ALA A 67 21.53 8.61 22.00
CA ALA A 67 21.18 9.51 23.10
C ALA A 67 19.70 9.95 23.02
N ILE A 68 19.24 10.33 21.84
CA ILE A 68 17.83 10.69 21.60
C ILE A 68 16.91 9.50 21.89
N SER A 69 17.25 8.31 21.37
CA SER A 69 16.46 7.10 21.61
C SER A 69 16.30 6.80 23.10
N ARG A 70 17.36 6.99 23.91
CA ARG A 70 17.28 6.79 25.37
C ARG A 70 16.27 7.74 26.01
N ILE A 71 16.38 9.04 25.71
CA ILE A 71 15.46 10.07 26.23
C ILE A 71 14.01 9.76 25.84
N VAL A 72 13.78 9.48 24.56
CA VAL A 72 12.44 9.31 23.96
C VAL A 72 11.73 8.06 24.48
N PHE A 73 12.42 6.94 24.66
CA PHE A 73 11.77 5.69 25.10
C PHE A 73 11.70 5.53 26.63
N GLU A 74 12.40 6.37 27.40
CA GLU A 74 12.30 6.41 28.86
C GLU A 74 11.11 7.24 29.36
N ASP A 75 10.79 8.36 28.70
CA ASP A 75 9.75 9.31 29.13
C ASP A 75 8.58 9.39 28.12
N GLU A 76 7.35 9.22 28.61
CA GLU A 76 6.14 9.31 27.79
C GLU A 76 5.93 10.69 27.15
N THR A 77 6.27 11.75 27.89
CA THR A 77 6.15 13.15 27.44
C THR A 77 7.05 13.39 26.24
N GLU A 78 8.27 12.85 26.30
CA GLU A 78 9.27 12.96 25.23
C GLU A 78 8.89 12.11 24.02
N TYR A 79 8.38 10.89 24.25
CA TYR A 79 7.83 10.04 23.20
C TYR A 79 6.73 10.76 22.41
N ARG A 80 5.72 11.30 23.12
CA ARG A 80 4.60 12.01 22.50
C ARG A 80 5.07 13.25 21.75
N TRP A 81 5.96 14.04 22.33
CA TRP A 81 6.48 15.23 21.69
C TRP A 81 7.17 14.91 20.36
N VAL A 82 8.02 13.87 20.31
CA VAL A 82 8.66 13.44 19.06
C VAL A 82 7.64 13.01 18.03
N CYS A 83 6.68 12.17 18.42
CA CYS A 83 5.62 11.70 17.53
C CYS A 83 4.80 12.87 16.96
N GLU A 84 4.34 13.80 17.79
CA GLU A 84 3.57 14.97 17.37
C GLU A 84 4.35 15.90 16.45
N THR A 85 5.65 16.03 16.68
CA THR A 85 6.54 16.87 15.86
C THR A 85 6.79 16.24 14.50
N ILE A 86 7.07 14.93 14.43
CA ILE A 86 7.57 14.27 13.22
C ILE A 86 6.45 13.69 12.35
N HIS A 87 5.35 13.20 12.94
CA HIS A 87 4.31 12.47 12.20
C HIS A 87 3.64 13.30 11.09
N PRO A 88 3.31 14.60 11.28
CA PRO A 88 2.73 15.41 10.20
C PRO A 88 3.67 15.53 9.00
N LEU A 89 4.96 15.78 9.25
CA LEU A 89 5.98 15.94 8.22
C LEU A 89 6.21 14.64 7.45
N VAL A 90 6.26 13.51 8.15
CA VAL A 90 6.42 12.18 7.52
C VAL A 90 5.19 11.85 6.68
N ARG A 91 3.98 12.14 7.18
CA ARG A 91 2.74 11.86 6.46
C ARG A 91 2.71 12.62 5.13
N GLU A 92 2.98 13.92 5.16
CA GLU A 92 3.01 14.77 3.97
C GLU A 92 4.05 14.28 2.96
N GLU A 93 5.27 14.00 3.44
CA GLU A 93 6.35 13.55 2.57
C GLU A 93 6.07 12.16 1.96
N MET A 94 5.49 11.24 2.73
CA MET A 94 5.09 9.93 2.24
C MET A 94 4.01 10.05 1.17
N GLU A 95 2.94 10.80 1.43
CA GLU A 95 1.83 11.00 0.49
C GLU A 95 2.34 11.60 -0.82
N ARG A 96 3.09 12.70 -0.73
CA ARG A 96 3.74 13.35 -1.89
C ARG A 96 4.62 12.39 -2.68
N THR A 97 5.41 11.56 -2.00
CA THR A 97 6.29 10.58 -2.66
C THR A 97 5.48 9.50 -3.36
N VAL A 98 4.48 8.94 -2.69
CA VAL A 98 3.60 7.90 -3.25
C VAL A 98 2.82 8.42 -4.45
N GLU A 99 2.29 9.65 -4.38
CA GLU A 99 1.55 10.27 -5.48
C GLU A 99 2.42 10.56 -6.72
N SER A 100 3.73 10.67 -6.55
CA SER A 100 4.67 10.86 -7.68
C SER A 100 5.03 9.55 -8.39
N LEU A 101 4.62 8.40 -7.84
CA LEU A 101 4.91 7.07 -8.36
C LEU A 101 3.69 6.49 -9.09
N ASP A 102 3.96 5.49 -9.92
CA ASP A 102 2.95 4.68 -10.61
C ASP A 102 3.23 3.19 -10.37
N GLY A 103 2.34 2.31 -10.85
CA GLY A 103 2.52 0.86 -10.71
C GLY A 103 2.28 0.36 -9.29
N TRP A 104 3.16 -0.51 -8.78
CA TRP A 104 3.07 -1.09 -7.44
C TRP A 104 3.99 -0.37 -6.46
N VAL A 105 3.40 0.20 -5.41
CA VAL A 105 4.11 0.91 -4.34
C VAL A 105 3.92 0.17 -3.02
N VAL A 106 5.00 0.02 -2.26
CA VAL A 106 5.02 -0.52 -0.91
C VAL A 106 5.38 0.60 0.06
N ALA A 107 4.43 0.99 0.91
CA ALA A 107 4.63 2.01 1.94
C ALA A 107 4.95 1.32 3.28
N GLU A 108 6.21 1.34 3.70
CA GLU A 108 6.62 0.81 5.01
C GLU A 108 6.31 1.83 6.11
N ILE A 109 5.33 1.52 6.97
CA ILE A 109 4.88 2.42 8.04
C ILE A 109 4.87 1.65 9.36
N PRO A 110 5.87 1.84 10.25
CA PRO A 110 5.97 1.10 11.50
C PRO A 110 4.77 1.26 12.44
N LEU A 111 4.18 2.46 12.48
CA LEU A 111 3.06 2.83 13.37
C LEU A 111 1.73 2.97 12.61
N MET A 112 1.55 2.20 11.54
CA MET A 112 0.40 2.36 10.63
C MET A 112 -0.94 2.18 11.35
N PHE A 113 -1.06 1.17 12.21
CA PHE A 113 -2.32 0.86 12.88
C PHE A 113 -2.55 1.74 14.12
N GLU A 114 -1.47 2.16 14.79
CA GLU A 114 -1.50 3.10 15.91
C GLU A 114 -2.04 4.47 15.49
N ASN A 115 -1.61 4.96 14.33
CA ASN A 115 -1.93 6.30 13.83
C ASN A 115 -3.10 6.33 12.83
N GLY A 116 -3.69 5.17 12.55
CA GLY A 116 -4.70 4.98 11.52
C GLY A 116 -4.08 4.80 10.12
N VAL A 117 -4.67 3.90 9.34
CA VAL A 117 -4.26 3.60 7.97
C VAL A 117 -4.51 4.83 7.10
N PRO A 118 -3.50 5.40 6.42
CA PRO A 118 -3.70 6.50 5.48
C PRO A 118 -4.69 6.13 4.38
N GLY A 119 -5.56 7.08 4.00
CA GLY A 119 -6.60 6.85 2.98
C GLY A 119 -6.05 6.58 1.57
N TRP A 120 -4.76 6.80 1.35
CA TRP A 120 -4.06 6.47 0.11
C TRP A 120 -3.46 5.07 0.06
N ILE A 121 -3.61 4.28 1.13
CA ILE A 121 -3.25 2.86 1.15
C ILE A 121 -4.45 2.02 0.73
N ASP A 122 -4.25 1.18 -0.28
CA ASP A 122 -5.30 0.33 -0.83
C ASP A 122 -5.45 -0.98 -0.03
N LEU A 123 -4.32 -1.61 0.32
CA LEU A 123 -4.26 -2.87 1.06
C LEU A 123 -3.17 -2.82 2.13
N THR A 124 -3.37 -3.55 3.22
CA THR A 124 -2.43 -3.59 4.36
C THR A 124 -1.88 -4.98 4.59
N VAL A 125 -0.58 -5.05 4.87
CA VAL A 125 0.14 -6.28 5.17
C VAL A 125 0.84 -6.14 6.51
N TYR A 126 0.58 -7.09 7.40
CA TYR A 126 1.22 -7.19 8.69
C TYR A 126 2.18 -8.38 8.74
N VAL A 127 3.45 -8.11 9.02
CA VAL A 127 4.47 -9.15 9.22
C VAL A 127 4.59 -9.46 10.71
N GLU A 128 4.30 -10.69 11.09
CA GLU A 128 4.42 -11.18 12.47
C GLU A 128 5.57 -12.16 12.61
N ALA A 129 6.21 -12.19 13.78
CA ALA A 129 7.20 -13.21 14.12
C ALA A 129 7.18 -13.51 15.62
N PRO A 130 7.52 -14.74 16.05
CA PRO A 130 7.62 -15.08 17.46
C PRO A 130 8.60 -14.16 18.21
N GLU A 131 8.25 -13.72 19.43
CA GLU A 131 9.09 -12.80 20.23
C GLU A 131 10.53 -13.32 20.37
N ASN A 132 10.73 -14.62 20.60
CA ASN A 132 12.06 -15.22 20.73
C ASN A 132 12.93 -15.01 19.48
N GLU A 133 12.35 -15.21 18.30
CA GLU A 133 13.03 -14.97 17.01
C GLU A 133 13.35 -13.49 16.83
N ARG A 134 12.42 -12.60 17.22
CA ARG A 134 12.62 -11.15 17.14
C ARG A 134 13.74 -10.67 18.08
N VAL A 135 13.87 -11.25 19.27
CA VAL A 135 14.99 -10.98 20.19
C VAL A 135 16.32 -11.38 19.53
N ILE A 136 16.41 -12.59 18.98
CA ILE A 136 17.63 -13.07 18.31
C ILE A 136 18.01 -12.15 17.14
N ARG A 137 17.04 -11.73 16.33
CA ARG A 137 17.28 -10.86 15.17
C ARG A 137 17.70 -9.44 15.53
N ASN A 138 17.25 -8.92 16.68
CA ASN A 138 17.66 -7.59 17.16
C ASN A 138 18.91 -7.63 18.05
N ALA A 139 19.46 -8.81 18.37
CA ALA A 139 20.67 -8.91 19.18
C ALA A 139 21.87 -8.18 18.56
N SER A 140 21.96 -8.13 17.23
CA SER A 140 22.99 -7.35 16.50
C SER A 140 22.89 -5.84 16.73
N ARG A 141 21.72 -5.35 17.16
CA ARG A 141 21.47 -3.95 17.56
C ARG A 141 21.73 -3.71 19.05
N GLY A 142 22.18 -4.75 19.76
CA GLY A 142 22.36 -4.72 21.22
C GLY A 142 21.05 -4.76 22.00
N TRP A 143 19.95 -5.18 21.38
CA TRP A 143 18.65 -5.25 22.04
C TRP A 143 18.41 -6.64 22.60
N ASP A 144 18.13 -6.70 23.89
CA ASP A 144 17.65 -7.90 24.57
C ASP A 144 16.11 -7.91 24.61
N ARG A 145 15.56 -8.90 25.33
CA ARG A 145 14.12 -9.03 25.51
C ARG A 145 13.49 -7.81 26.20
N ASP A 146 14.17 -7.24 27.17
CA ASP A 146 13.63 -6.15 27.98
C ASP A 146 13.61 -4.84 27.19
N GLU A 147 14.65 -4.56 26.40
CA GLU A 147 14.67 -3.43 25.46
C GLU A 147 13.60 -3.58 24.37
N LEU A 148 13.42 -4.78 23.82
CA LEU A 148 12.36 -5.04 22.84
C LEU A 148 10.99 -4.74 23.44
N ARG A 149 10.70 -5.25 24.64
CA ARG A 149 9.45 -4.99 25.37
C ARG A 149 9.28 -3.51 25.72
N ARG A 150 10.35 -2.83 26.13
CA ARG A 150 10.34 -1.39 26.44
C ARG A 150 9.91 -0.57 25.23
N ARG A 151 10.35 -0.92 24.03
CA ARG A 151 9.95 -0.27 22.77
C ARG A 151 8.52 -0.62 22.38
N GLU A 152 8.15 -1.89 22.51
CA GLU A 152 6.83 -2.38 22.10
C GLU A 152 5.70 -1.93 23.04
N ARG A 153 6.02 -1.48 24.26
CA ARG A 153 5.02 -0.96 25.21
C ARG A 153 4.18 0.20 24.67
N TRP A 154 4.69 0.93 23.68
CA TRP A 154 4.05 2.07 23.05
C TRP A 154 3.17 1.68 21.85
N LEU A 155 3.21 0.41 21.45
CA LEU A 155 2.58 -0.08 20.23
C LEU A 155 1.26 -0.79 20.53
N LEU A 156 0.42 -0.91 19.51
CA LEU A 156 -0.71 -1.83 19.57
C LEU A 156 -0.20 -3.28 19.63
N GLY A 157 -0.85 -4.11 20.45
CA GLY A 157 -0.52 -5.53 20.54
C GLY A 157 -0.75 -6.27 19.22
N SER A 158 0.07 -7.29 18.96
CA SER A 158 0.10 -8.03 17.69
C SER A 158 -1.26 -8.61 17.29
N ASP A 159 -2.06 -9.10 18.25
CA ASP A 159 -3.41 -9.61 17.97
C ASP A 159 -4.36 -8.55 17.41
N ARG A 160 -4.24 -7.29 17.84
CA ARG A 160 -5.03 -6.18 17.27
C ARG A 160 -4.55 -5.87 15.87
N LYS A 161 -3.24 -5.75 15.67
CA LYS A 161 -2.63 -5.47 14.36
C LYS A 161 -3.02 -6.53 13.32
N LYS A 162 -2.97 -7.80 13.71
CA LYS A 162 -3.38 -8.93 12.87
C LYS A 162 -4.83 -8.82 12.41
N LYS A 163 -5.75 -8.39 13.29
CA LYS A 163 -7.17 -8.20 12.97
C LYS A 163 -7.43 -6.96 12.09
N MET A 164 -6.52 -5.99 12.12
CA MET A 164 -6.63 -4.75 11.33
C MET A 164 -6.01 -4.89 9.94
N ALA A 165 -5.15 -5.89 9.73
CA ALA A 165 -4.47 -6.13 8.47
C ALA A 165 -5.35 -6.92 7.48
N ASP A 166 -5.20 -6.62 6.19
CA ASP A 166 -5.83 -7.38 5.12
C ASP A 166 -5.12 -8.72 4.89
N PHE A 167 -3.79 -8.71 5.00
CA PHE A 167 -2.94 -9.88 4.87
C PHE A 167 -1.96 -9.96 6.03
N VAL A 168 -1.66 -11.20 6.44
CA VAL A 168 -0.70 -11.49 7.49
C VAL A 168 0.38 -12.39 6.92
N LEU A 169 1.63 -11.96 7.02
CA LEU A 169 2.80 -12.76 6.70
C LEU A 169 3.46 -13.26 7.99
N CYS A 170 3.38 -14.57 8.22
CA CYS A 170 4.00 -15.20 9.37
C CYS A 170 5.47 -15.52 9.08
N ASN A 171 6.38 -14.90 9.81
CA ASN A 171 7.82 -15.17 9.78
C ASN A 171 8.24 -15.99 11.02
N ASN A 172 7.71 -17.21 11.10
CA ASN A 172 7.93 -18.18 12.16
C ASN A 172 8.78 -19.39 11.72
N GLY A 173 9.36 -19.31 10.52
CA GLY A 173 10.02 -20.41 9.85
C GLY A 173 11.41 -20.02 9.35
N THR A 174 11.89 -20.72 8.32
CA THR A 174 13.18 -20.37 7.71
C THR A 174 13.09 -19.12 6.84
N ARG A 175 14.26 -18.60 6.44
CA ARG A 175 14.32 -17.46 5.52
C ARG A 175 13.71 -17.80 4.16
N GLU A 176 13.94 -19.01 3.69
CA GLU A 176 13.44 -19.52 2.41
C GLU A 176 11.91 -19.62 2.43
N GLU A 177 11.33 -20.09 3.54
CA GLU A 177 9.87 -20.13 3.71
C GLU A 177 9.25 -18.73 3.72
N LEU A 178 9.93 -17.74 4.31
CA LEU A 178 9.49 -16.35 4.24
C LEU A 178 9.61 -15.80 2.81
N GLU A 179 10.72 -16.10 2.12
CA GLU A 179 10.97 -15.69 0.74
C GLU A 179 9.89 -16.23 -0.20
N GLU A 180 9.52 -17.50 -0.06
CA GLU A 180 8.44 -18.11 -0.83
C GLU A 180 7.08 -17.43 -0.57
N ARG A 181 6.68 -17.29 0.71
CA ARG A 181 5.40 -16.65 1.08
C ARG A 181 5.33 -15.19 0.63
N ALA A 182 6.42 -14.44 0.79
CA ALA A 182 6.50 -13.06 0.36
C ALA A 182 6.47 -12.96 -1.17
N SER A 183 7.12 -13.89 -1.89
CA SER A 183 7.12 -13.90 -3.35
C SER A 183 5.76 -14.25 -3.94
N ASP A 184 5.06 -15.25 -3.38
CA ASP A 184 3.69 -15.59 -3.77
C ASP A 184 2.74 -14.40 -3.56
N LEU A 185 2.74 -13.80 -2.36
CA LEU A 185 1.89 -12.65 -2.09
C LEU A 185 2.27 -11.43 -2.95
N GLY A 186 3.56 -11.19 -3.13
CA GLY A 186 4.08 -10.10 -3.96
C GLY A 186 3.70 -10.24 -5.43
N SER A 187 3.73 -11.46 -5.98
CA SER A 187 3.32 -11.74 -7.37
C SER A 187 1.85 -11.42 -7.61
N ARG A 188 0.99 -11.68 -6.61
CA ARG A 188 -0.43 -11.29 -6.66
C ARG A 188 -0.61 -9.78 -6.60
N PHE A 189 0.15 -9.07 -5.76
CA PHE A 189 0.12 -7.60 -5.76
C PHE A 189 0.63 -7.00 -7.07
N LEU A 190 1.66 -7.58 -7.68
CA LEU A 190 2.12 -7.17 -9.00
C LEU A 190 1.01 -7.36 -10.04
N SER A 191 0.33 -8.51 -10.04
CA SER A 191 -0.84 -8.77 -10.88
C SER A 191 -1.95 -7.73 -10.66
N LEU A 192 -2.28 -7.40 -9.40
CA LEU A 192 -3.25 -6.35 -9.08
C LEU A 192 -2.83 -4.96 -9.53
N SER A 193 -1.53 -4.65 -9.55
CA SER A 193 -1.05 -3.35 -10.00
C SER A 193 -1.28 -3.11 -11.50
N SER A 194 -1.59 -4.19 -12.25
CA SER A 194 -1.92 -4.18 -13.68
C SER A 194 -3.41 -4.01 -13.99
N LEU A 195 -4.27 -3.86 -12.97
CA LEU A 195 -5.70 -3.67 -13.19
C LEU A 195 -5.98 -2.39 -13.96
N VAL A 196 -6.95 -2.48 -14.86
CA VAL A 196 -7.41 -1.37 -15.71
C VAL A 196 -8.93 -1.35 -15.73
N ARG A 197 -9.50 -0.14 -15.72
CA ARG A 197 -10.92 0.06 -16.03
C ARG A 197 -11.06 0.40 -17.50
N VAL A 198 -11.91 -0.35 -18.19
CA VAL A 198 -12.32 -0.08 -19.57
C VAL A 198 -13.80 0.28 -19.59
N CYS A 199 -14.14 1.32 -20.33
CA CYS A 199 -15.51 1.79 -20.52
C CYS A 199 -15.92 1.62 -21.99
N PHE A 200 -17.17 1.23 -22.18
CA PHE A 200 -17.78 0.98 -23.48
C PHE A 200 -19.06 1.79 -23.63
N ALA A 201 -19.13 2.55 -24.72
CA ALA A 201 -20.32 3.18 -25.24
C ALA A 201 -20.73 2.47 -26.53
N LEU A 202 -21.93 1.88 -26.53
CA LEU A 202 -22.46 1.16 -27.69
C LEU A 202 -23.61 1.96 -28.30
N GLY A 203 -23.81 1.80 -29.61
CA GLY A 203 -24.82 2.54 -30.36
C GLY A 203 -26.28 2.21 -30.02
N SER A 204 -26.55 1.25 -29.12
CA SER A 204 -27.90 0.97 -28.63
C SER A 204 -27.93 0.51 -27.16
N PRO A 205 -28.98 0.89 -26.39
CA PRO A 205 -29.16 0.42 -25.02
C PRO A 205 -29.26 -1.11 -24.90
N GLU A 206 -29.86 -1.79 -25.88
CA GLU A 206 -29.94 -3.25 -25.93
C GLU A 206 -28.56 -3.89 -26.03
N ALA A 207 -27.67 -3.32 -26.84
CA ALA A 207 -26.30 -3.78 -26.98
C ALA A 207 -25.51 -3.56 -25.68
N SER A 208 -25.64 -2.40 -25.03
CA SER A 208 -25.03 -2.15 -23.72
C SER A 208 -25.50 -3.14 -22.65
N ARG A 209 -26.80 -3.42 -22.56
CA ARG A 209 -27.36 -4.43 -21.63
C ARG A 209 -26.93 -5.86 -21.96
N ARG A 210 -26.67 -6.16 -23.23
CA ARG A 210 -26.13 -7.45 -23.64
C ARG A 210 -24.66 -7.58 -23.23
N LEU A 211 -23.85 -6.57 -23.52
CA LEU A 211 -22.44 -6.54 -23.12
C LEU A 211 -22.30 -6.65 -21.60
N PHE A 212 -23.07 -5.89 -20.83
CA PHE A 212 -23.12 -6.02 -19.37
C PHE A 212 -23.33 -7.48 -18.94
N ARG A 213 -24.36 -8.15 -19.47
CA ARG A 213 -24.64 -9.56 -19.12
C ARG A 213 -23.54 -10.53 -19.53
N GLU A 214 -22.88 -10.32 -20.66
CA GLU A 214 -21.79 -11.19 -21.11
C GLU A 214 -20.53 -10.99 -20.27
N LEU A 215 -20.16 -9.74 -19.98
CA LEU A 215 -19.02 -9.42 -19.11
C LEU A 215 -19.27 -9.88 -17.67
N SER A 216 -20.48 -9.71 -17.12
CA SER A 216 -20.81 -10.18 -15.76
C SER A 216 -20.73 -11.70 -15.60
N ARG A 217 -20.70 -12.46 -16.70
CA ARG A 217 -20.53 -13.92 -16.70
C ARG A 217 -19.10 -14.36 -16.96
N ASN A 218 -18.21 -13.43 -17.31
CA ASN A 218 -16.83 -13.73 -17.62
C ASN A 218 -16.00 -13.70 -16.33
N GLU A 219 -15.43 -14.84 -15.95
CA GLU A 219 -14.63 -15.00 -14.73
C GLU A 219 -13.36 -14.13 -14.72
N ARG A 220 -12.89 -13.69 -15.90
CA ARG A 220 -11.75 -12.78 -16.04
C ARG A 220 -12.10 -11.32 -15.73
N VAL A 221 -13.39 -10.98 -15.68
CA VAL A 221 -13.87 -9.65 -15.39
C VAL A 221 -14.21 -9.54 -13.91
N LEU A 222 -13.47 -8.66 -13.21
CA LEU A 222 -13.55 -8.56 -11.75
C LEU A 222 -14.80 -7.81 -11.29
N GLU A 223 -15.21 -6.83 -12.07
CA GLU A 223 -16.37 -6.00 -11.80
C GLU A 223 -16.93 -5.46 -13.11
N VAL A 224 -18.26 -5.35 -13.17
CA VAL A 224 -18.96 -4.75 -14.29
C VAL A 224 -20.05 -3.83 -13.75
N GLU A 225 -20.11 -2.63 -14.29
CA GLU A 225 -21.13 -1.64 -13.98
C GLU A 225 -21.81 -1.19 -15.27
N ILE A 226 -23.08 -0.80 -15.17
CA ILE A 226 -23.81 -0.14 -16.26
C ILE A 226 -24.55 1.06 -15.69
N ALA A 227 -24.37 2.23 -16.30
CA ALA A 227 -25.00 3.45 -15.86
C ALA A 227 -25.42 4.32 -17.07
N PRO A 228 -26.44 5.18 -16.92
CA PRO A 228 -26.72 6.23 -17.87
C PRO A 228 -25.48 7.11 -18.12
N GLY A 229 -25.31 7.59 -19.35
CA GLY A 229 -24.19 8.47 -19.71
C GLY A 229 -24.05 9.66 -18.76
N GLU A 230 -25.17 10.33 -18.45
CA GLU A 230 -25.23 11.52 -17.58
C GLU A 230 -24.88 11.26 -16.10
N GLU A 231 -25.08 10.03 -15.61
CA GLU A 231 -24.79 9.64 -14.22
C GLU A 231 -23.39 9.01 -14.09
N CYS A 232 -22.73 8.75 -15.21
CA CYS A 232 -21.46 8.07 -15.24
C CYS A 232 -20.32 9.06 -14.94
N LYS A 233 -19.46 8.73 -13.97
CA LYS A 233 -18.29 9.56 -13.59
C LYS A 233 -17.28 9.79 -14.73
N TRP A 234 -17.47 9.11 -15.86
CA TRP A 234 -16.58 9.07 -17.02
C TRP A 234 -17.29 9.53 -18.30
N SER A 235 -18.46 10.18 -18.17
CA SER A 235 -19.23 10.75 -19.28
C SER A 235 -18.38 11.61 -20.20
N ASP A 236 -17.50 12.43 -19.62
CA ASP A 236 -16.68 13.43 -20.32
C ASP A 236 -15.61 12.81 -21.23
N VAL A 237 -15.34 11.51 -21.05
CA VAL A 237 -14.40 10.76 -21.87
C VAL A 237 -15.02 10.39 -23.23
N PHE A 238 -16.34 10.41 -23.32
CA PHE A 238 -17.08 10.13 -24.54
C PHE A 238 -17.52 11.46 -25.17
N HIS A 239 -17.05 11.75 -26.39
CA HIS A 239 -17.39 12.97 -27.14
C HIS A 239 -18.84 13.03 -27.65
N VAL A 240 -19.66 12.03 -27.30
CA VAL A 240 -21.06 11.87 -27.71
C VAL A 240 -21.82 11.29 -26.53
N ASP A 241 -23.06 11.72 -26.28
CA ASP A 241 -23.92 11.11 -25.26
C ASP A 241 -24.25 9.66 -25.66
N PRO A 242 -23.72 8.66 -24.93
CA PRO A 242 -23.84 7.27 -25.33
C PRO A 242 -25.12 6.60 -24.83
N GLY A 243 -25.97 7.30 -24.06
CA GLY A 243 -27.16 6.76 -23.43
C GLY A 243 -26.84 5.80 -22.27
N LEU A 244 -26.17 4.67 -22.52
CA LEU A 244 -25.71 3.72 -21.50
C LEU A 244 -24.23 3.39 -21.68
N ILE A 245 -23.45 3.59 -20.60
CA ILE A 245 -22.03 3.22 -20.51
C ILE A 245 -21.91 1.93 -19.72
N VAL A 246 -21.18 0.96 -20.27
CA VAL A 246 -20.76 -0.25 -19.55
C VAL A 246 -19.30 -0.07 -19.14
N SER A 247 -18.98 -0.23 -17.86
CA SER A 247 -17.59 -0.25 -17.41
C SER A 247 -17.22 -1.63 -16.88
N ALA A 248 -15.97 -2.04 -17.08
CA ALA A 248 -15.44 -3.29 -16.59
C ALA A 248 -14.03 -3.10 -16.03
N ILE A 249 -13.73 -3.78 -14.93
CA ILE A 249 -12.38 -3.86 -14.37
C ILE A 249 -11.79 -5.22 -14.73
N VAL A 250 -10.64 -5.18 -15.40
CA VAL A 250 -9.92 -6.36 -15.89
C VAL A 250 -8.43 -6.22 -15.62
N ARG A 251 -7.68 -7.32 -15.71
CA ARG A 251 -6.21 -7.25 -15.76
C ARG A 251 -5.79 -6.76 -17.15
N SER A 252 -4.64 -6.10 -17.24
CA SER A 252 -4.11 -5.61 -18.52
C SER A 252 -3.99 -6.73 -19.57
N GLY A 253 -3.68 -7.96 -19.15
CA GLY A 253 -3.62 -9.13 -20.04
C GLY A 253 -4.96 -9.59 -20.62
N ASP A 254 -6.08 -9.28 -19.97
CA ASP A 254 -7.43 -9.66 -20.41
C ASP A 254 -8.13 -8.55 -21.21
N LEU A 255 -7.45 -7.41 -21.39
CA LEU A 255 -8.01 -6.22 -22.01
C LEU A 255 -8.39 -6.45 -23.47
N GLU A 256 -7.52 -7.08 -24.26
CA GLU A 256 -7.74 -7.30 -25.69
C GLU A 256 -8.95 -8.22 -25.94
N GLU A 257 -9.08 -9.29 -25.15
CA GLU A 257 -10.23 -10.19 -25.21
C GLU A 257 -11.53 -9.49 -24.81
N THR A 258 -11.47 -8.64 -23.79
CA THR A 258 -12.61 -7.85 -23.32
C THR A 258 -13.07 -6.84 -24.37
N MET A 259 -12.13 -6.16 -25.03
CA MET A 259 -12.43 -5.27 -26.17
C MET A 259 -13.01 -6.04 -27.36
N SER A 260 -12.46 -7.21 -27.68
CA SER A 260 -12.97 -8.08 -28.76
C SER A 260 -14.42 -8.54 -28.51
N MET A 261 -14.76 -8.84 -27.25
CA MET A 261 -16.15 -9.13 -26.86
C MET A 261 -17.08 -7.96 -27.13
N ALA A 262 -16.69 -6.74 -26.72
CA ALA A 262 -17.49 -5.54 -26.99
C ALA A 262 -17.67 -5.27 -28.49
N THR A 263 -16.62 -5.45 -29.30
CA THR A 263 -16.67 -5.31 -30.77
C THR A 263 -17.67 -6.28 -31.40
N ARG A 264 -17.66 -7.55 -30.99
CA ARG A 264 -18.61 -8.56 -31.49
C ARG A 264 -20.07 -8.22 -31.17
N ILE A 265 -20.33 -7.63 -30.00
CA ILE A 265 -21.69 -7.28 -29.57
C ILE A 265 -22.20 -6.00 -30.25
N SER A 266 -21.30 -5.05 -30.54
CA SER A 266 -21.68 -3.75 -31.12
C SER A 266 -22.01 -3.80 -32.62
N GLY A 267 -21.57 -4.81 -33.37
CA GLY A 267 -21.84 -4.93 -34.81
C GLY A 267 -21.12 -3.88 -35.68
N GLU A 268 -21.70 -3.51 -36.83
CA GLU A 268 -21.07 -2.70 -37.90
C GLU A 268 -20.71 -1.24 -37.55
N GLY A 269 -20.93 -0.79 -36.31
CA GLY A 269 -20.48 0.52 -35.82
C GLY A 269 -19.25 0.49 -34.90
N GLY A 270 -18.91 -0.68 -34.33
CA GLY A 270 -17.92 -0.83 -33.27
C GLY A 270 -18.28 -0.08 -31.97
N PRO A 271 -17.80 -0.51 -30.79
CA PRO A 271 -17.97 0.24 -29.56
C PRO A 271 -17.02 1.45 -29.58
N VAL A 272 -17.47 2.60 -29.07
CA VAL A 272 -16.53 3.61 -28.60
C VAL A 272 -16.03 3.13 -27.25
N SER A 273 -14.74 2.83 -27.15
CA SER A 273 -14.12 2.36 -25.92
C SER A 273 -13.06 3.33 -25.44
N SER A 274 -12.98 3.54 -24.13
CA SER A 274 -11.89 4.28 -23.52
C SER A 274 -11.33 3.53 -22.32
N ILE A 275 -10.00 3.51 -22.22
CA ILE A 275 -9.29 2.97 -21.07
C ILE A 275 -9.07 4.12 -20.11
N LEU A 276 -9.62 4.01 -18.91
CA LEU A 276 -9.45 5.03 -17.88
C LEU A 276 -8.08 4.86 -17.23
N SER A 277 -7.05 5.39 -17.89
CA SER A 277 -5.69 5.49 -17.33
C SER A 277 -5.60 6.47 -16.15
N GLY A 278 -6.62 7.33 -15.96
CA GLY A 278 -6.66 8.32 -14.88
C GLY A 278 -7.19 7.81 -13.53
N GLU A 279 -7.85 6.66 -13.48
CA GLU A 279 -8.30 6.05 -12.22
C GLU A 279 -7.09 5.38 -11.56
N ARG A 280 -6.38 6.12 -10.70
CA ARG A 280 -5.11 5.66 -10.12
C ARG A 280 -5.29 4.50 -9.13
N ARG A 281 -6.44 4.37 -8.48
CA ARG A 281 -6.70 3.39 -7.40
C ARG A 281 -8.08 2.76 -7.56
N PHE A 282 -8.21 1.51 -7.13
CA PHE A 282 -9.47 0.77 -7.17
C PHE A 282 -10.08 0.61 -5.77
N PRO A 283 -11.41 0.46 -5.67
CA PRO A 283 -12.04 0.14 -4.39
C PRO A 283 -11.46 -1.14 -3.78
N LYS A 284 -11.31 -1.14 -2.45
CA LYS A 284 -10.70 -2.25 -1.72
C LYS A 284 -11.44 -3.57 -1.94
N GLU A 285 -12.76 -3.55 -2.06
CA GLU A 285 -13.58 -4.73 -2.31
C GLU A 285 -13.25 -5.40 -3.65
N VAL A 286 -12.95 -4.59 -4.68
CA VAL A 286 -12.50 -5.07 -6.00
C VAL A 286 -11.16 -5.77 -5.87
N LEU A 287 -10.21 -5.13 -5.17
CA LEU A 287 -8.87 -5.68 -4.96
C LEU A 287 -8.93 -7.00 -4.18
N MET A 288 -9.74 -7.07 -3.12
CA MET A 288 -9.93 -8.29 -2.34
C MET A 288 -10.58 -9.42 -3.14
N ARG A 289 -11.56 -9.12 -4.01
CA ARG A 289 -12.14 -10.10 -4.93
C ARG A 289 -11.09 -10.63 -5.89
N ALA A 290 -10.31 -9.74 -6.49
CA ALA A 290 -9.24 -10.09 -7.42
C ALA A 290 -8.15 -10.97 -6.78
N MET A 291 -7.81 -10.74 -5.50
CA MET A 291 -6.91 -11.60 -4.71
C MET A 291 -7.49 -13.00 -4.44
N GLY A 292 -8.82 -13.12 -4.35
CA GLY A 292 -9.51 -14.39 -4.14
C GLY A 292 -9.66 -15.24 -5.41
N SER A 293 -9.79 -14.59 -6.56
CA SER A 293 -9.93 -15.24 -7.88
C SER A 293 -8.65 -15.91 -8.39
N ASP A 294 -7.48 -15.54 -7.87
CA ASP A 294 -6.18 -16.17 -8.21
C ASP A 294 -5.99 -17.57 -7.57
N LYS A 295 -7.02 -18.13 -6.91
CA LYS A 295 -7.07 -19.56 -6.54
C LYS A 295 -7.52 -20.40 -7.75
N GLY A 296 -6.70 -20.41 -8.80
CA GLY A 296 -6.83 -21.29 -9.98
C GLY A 296 -5.75 -22.33 -9.98
#